data_AF-A0A6I3ZN09-F1
#
_entry.id   AF-A0A6I3ZN09-F1
#
_cell.length_a   1.000
_cell.length_b   1.000
_cell.length_c   1.000
_cell.angle_alpha   90.00
_cell.angle_beta   90.00
_cell.angle_gamma   90.00
#
_symmetry.space_group_name_H-M   'P 1'
#
loop_
_entity.id
_entity.type
_entity.pdbx_description
1 polymer ?
#
loop_
_entity_poly.entity_id
_entity_poly.type
_entity_poly.pdbx_seq_one_letter_code
_entity_poly.pdbx_strand_id
1 'polypeptide(L)'
;MVIPMSVFAFRAAALAAASLTGAALVLAGSLPASADPATDAQGFVDSTARCPTGDTAAAFGSTASSRVAICKSAAGQYQYRGVRISDGAKLILAATADGSGGYTATSDGITYTVTAKSLDIRAGSQSVRSEPMTFFRSGGPLAGPATTPPAQATTSPAPAAAPMGTPPTPVTGAPAPVPTTPLPPPLPAEVGGTRSSGH
;
A
#
# COMPACT_ATOMS: atom_id res chain seq x y z
N MET A 1 -44.64 -3.09 19.77
CA MET A 1 -44.51 -4.51 20.08
C MET A 1 -43.14 -4.70 20.72
N VAL A 2 -43.13 -4.73 22.05
CA VAL A 2 -41.96 -4.82 22.93
C VAL A 2 -41.88 -6.28 23.38
N ILE A 3 -40.74 -6.93 23.20
CA ILE A 3 -40.49 -8.26 23.76
C ILE A 3 -39.46 -8.09 24.90
N PRO A 4 -39.83 -8.38 26.15
CA PRO A 4 -38.98 -8.21 27.31
C PRO A 4 -38.18 -9.47 27.66
N MET A 5 -37.13 -9.27 28.45
CA MET A 5 -36.65 -10.14 29.54
C MET A 5 -36.20 -11.56 29.21
N SER A 6 -34.90 -11.80 29.44
CA SER A 6 -34.47 -12.96 30.23
C SER A 6 -33.18 -12.62 30.96
N VAL A 7 -33.36 -12.10 32.18
CA VAL A 7 -32.33 -11.97 33.20
C VAL A 7 -32.36 -13.28 33.98
N PHE A 8 -31.27 -14.06 33.97
CA PHE A 8 -31.05 -15.09 34.98
C PHE A 8 -29.94 -14.64 35.93
N ALA A 9 -30.36 -14.49 37.17
CA ALA A 9 -29.65 -13.99 38.32
C ALA A 9 -28.83 -15.11 39.02
N PHE A 10 -27.62 -14.72 39.44
CA PHE A 10 -26.90 -15.11 40.67
C PHE A 10 -26.65 -16.60 41.01
N ARG A 11 -25.37 -16.94 41.23
CA ARG A 11 -24.85 -17.25 42.57
C ARG A 11 -23.31 -17.15 42.62
N ALA A 12 -22.84 -16.46 43.67
CA ALA A 12 -21.45 -16.30 44.05
C ALA A 12 -21.00 -17.43 45.01
N ALA A 13 -19.68 -17.65 45.06
CA ALA A 13 -18.82 -18.24 46.11
C ALA A 13 -17.82 -19.22 45.45
N ALA A 14 -16.56 -18.86 45.22
CA ALA A 14 -15.45 -18.68 46.16
C ALA A 14 -14.50 -19.91 46.20
N LEU A 15 -13.25 -19.62 45.82
CA LEU A 15 -11.98 -20.23 46.27
C LEU A 15 -11.73 -21.72 46.01
N ALA A 16 -10.84 -22.00 45.06
CA ALA A 16 -9.79 -23.02 45.23
C ALA A 16 -8.56 -22.64 44.39
N ALA A 17 -7.47 -22.29 45.07
CA ALA A 17 -6.15 -22.22 44.47
C ALA A 17 -5.66 -23.65 44.19
N ALA A 18 -5.22 -23.91 42.95
CA ALA A 18 -4.45 -25.10 42.62
C ALA A 18 -3.45 -24.75 41.52
N SER A 19 -2.23 -24.45 41.94
CA SER A 19 -1.05 -24.35 41.10
C SER A 19 -0.68 -25.74 40.58
N LEU A 20 -0.82 -25.99 39.28
CA LEU A 20 -0.15 -27.09 38.59
C LEU A 20 0.28 -26.62 37.20
N THR A 21 1.60 -26.54 37.07
CA THR A 21 2.42 -26.33 35.89
C THR A 21 1.92 -27.19 34.71
N GLY A 22 1.53 -26.56 33.61
CA GLY A 22 1.07 -27.27 32.41
C GLY A 22 1.27 -26.43 31.16
N ALA A 23 2.30 -26.77 30.39
CA ALA A 23 2.76 -26.22 29.11
C ALA A 23 1.79 -25.25 28.40
N ALA A 24 2.17 -23.97 28.36
CA ALA A 24 1.66 -23.06 27.35
C ALA A 24 2.15 -23.55 25.97
N LEU A 25 1.33 -24.34 25.27
CA LEU A 25 1.43 -24.42 23.82
C LEU A 25 1.06 -23.03 23.29
N VAL A 26 2.07 -22.18 23.18
CA VAL A 26 2.02 -20.98 22.37
C VAL A 26 1.82 -21.47 20.95
N LEU A 27 0.56 -21.54 20.49
CA LEU A 27 0.27 -21.48 19.06
C LEU A 27 0.76 -20.12 18.61
N ALA A 28 2.05 -20.07 18.24
CA ALA A 28 2.59 -19.01 17.42
C ALA A 28 1.80 -19.07 16.10
N GLY A 29 0.68 -18.35 16.07
CA GLY A 29 0.03 -18.01 14.83
C GLY A 29 1.03 -17.20 14.04
N SER A 30 1.72 -17.86 13.10
CA SER A 30 2.29 -17.18 11.96
C SER A 30 1.12 -16.44 11.31
N LEU A 31 1.06 -15.11 11.50
CA LEU A 31 0.31 -14.30 10.56
C LEU A 31 0.82 -14.74 9.18
N PRO A 32 -0.07 -15.06 8.21
CA PRO A 32 0.41 -15.25 6.86
C PRO A 32 1.10 -13.95 6.49
N ALA A 33 2.43 -13.97 6.46
CA ALA A 33 3.16 -12.97 5.71
C ALA A 33 2.56 -13.08 4.33
N SER A 34 1.82 -12.06 3.90
CA SER A 34 1.25 -12.01 2.55
C SER A 34 2.39 -12.39 1.63
N ALA A 35 2.33 -13.60 1.08
CA ALA A 35 3.40 -14.10 0.26
C ALA A 35 3.58 -13.07 -0.85
N ASP A 36 4.80 -12.56 -0.99
CA ASP A 36 5.13 -11.65 -2.08
C ASP A 36 4.64 -12.31 -3.37
N PRO A 37 3.95 -11.58 -4.25
CA PRO A 37 3.43 -12.18 -5.47
C PRO A 37 4.57 -12.88 -6.23
N ALA A 38 4.31 -14.08 -6.73
CA ALA A 38 5.30 -14.87 -7.45
C ALA A 38 5.81 -14.09 -8.66
N THR A 39 7.12 -13.85 -8.70
CA THR A 39 7.77 -12.99 -9.70
C THR A 39 9.04 -13.63 -10.24
N ASP A 40 9.33 -13.34 -11.51
CA ASP A 40 10.49 -13.81 -12.26
C ASP A 40 11.13 -12.66 -13.06
N ALA A 41 12.14 -12.95 -13.89
CA ALA A 41 12.80 -11.94 -14.73
C ALA A 41 11.85 -11.22 -15.71
N GLN A 42 10.70 -11.80 -16.01
CA GLN A 42 9.65 -11.23 -16.86
C GLN A 42 8.54 -10.51 -16.06
N GLY A 43 8.68 -10.41 -14.73
CA GLY A 43 7.71 -9.78 -13.82
C GLY A 43 6.83 -10.81 -13.12
N PHE A 44 5.54 -10.51 -12.94
CA PHE A 44 4.61 -11.41 -12.26
C PHE A 44 4.36 -12.69 -13.08
N VAL A 45 4.59 -13.87 -12.50
CA VAL A 45 4.49 -15.18 -13.20
C VAL A 45 3.07 -15.42 -13.73
N ASP A 46 2.05 -15.17 -12.91
CA ASP A 46 0.63 -15.39 -13.23
C ASP A 46 -0.09 -14.09 -13.56
N SER A 47 0.49 -13.30 -14.46
CA SER A 47 -0.10 -12.02 -14.88
C SER A 47 -0.08 -11.85 -16.38
N THR A 48 -1.16 -11.31 -16.93
CA THR A 48 -1.17 -10.87 -18.32
C THR A 48 -0.33 -9.61 -18.55
N ALA A 49 0.11 -8.93 -17.48
CA ALA A 49 1.09 -7.84 -17.52
C ALA A 49 2.53 -8.35 -17.69
N ARG A 50 2.79 -9.66 -17.56
CA ARG A 50 4.11 -10.30 -17.66
C ARG A 50 4.80 -10.09 -19.01
N CYS A 51 6.05 -9.65 -19.01
CA CYS A 51 6.81 -9.38 -20.22
C CYS A 51 6.90 -10.59 -21.15
N PRO A 52 6.90 -10.38 -22.48
CA PRO A 52 7.01 -11.47 -23.44
C PRO A 52 8.35 -12.18 -23.29
N THR A 53 8.44 -13.41 -23.80
CA THR A 53 9.68 -14.19 -23.79
C THR A 53 10.77 -13.46 -24.57
N GLY A 54 11.95 -13.33 -23.97
CA GLY A 54 13.09 -12.57 -24.53
C GLY A 54 13.22 -11.14 -23.99
N ASP A 55 12.18 -10.61 -23.34
CA ASP A 55 12.22 -9.32 -22.66
C ASP A 55 12.41 -9.50 -21.15
N THR A 56 12.98 -8.49 -20.51
CA THR A 56 13.15 -8.44 -19.05
C THR A 56 12.28 -7.35 -18.45
N ALA A 57 11.67 -7.62 -17.30
CA ALA A 57 10.96 -6.59 -16.55
C ALA A 57 11.96 -5.64 -15.86
N ALA A 58 12.09 -4.43 -16.39
CA ALA A 58 12.91 -3.38 -15.79
C ALA A 58 12.27 -2.84 -14.49
N ALA A 59 10.94 -2.81 -14.46
CA ALA A 59 10.14 -2.54 -13.29
C ALA A 59 8.77 -3.19 -13.41
N PHE A 60 8.14 -3.54 -12.29
CA PHE A 60 6.76 -4.02 -12.27
C PHE A 60 6.13 -3.75 -10.90
N GLY A 61 4.82 -3.58 -10.88
CA GLY A 61 4.09 -3.24 -9.67
C GLY A 61 2.63 -3.65 -9.71
N SER A 62 2.01 -3.71 -8.54
CA SER A 62 0.57 -3.90 -8.36
C SER A 62 0.01 -2.76 -7.53
N THR A 63 -1.19 -2.32 -7.89
CA THR A 63 -2.05 -1.41 -7.14
C THR A 63 -3.30 -2.16 -6.70
N ALA A 64 -4.22 -1.47 -6.04
CA ALA A 64 -5.53 -2.02 -5.69
C ALA A 64 -6.40 -2.37 -6.91
N SER A 65 -6.19 -1.76 -8.09
CA SER A 65 -7.04 -1.97 -9.27
C SER A 65 -6.28 -2.35 -10.54
N SER A 66 -4.95 -2.25 -10.54
CA SER A 66 -4.13 -2.34 -11.73
C SER A 66 -2.84 -3.11 -11.44
N ARG A 67 -2.34 -3.86 -12.42
CA ARG A 67 -1.03 -4.49 -12.40
C ARG A 67 -0.25 -4.04 -13.62
N VAL A 68 1.00 -3.62 -13.40
CA VAL A 68 1.83 -3.02 -14.44
C VAL A 68 3.19 -3.68 -14.51
N ALA A 69 3.74 -3.77 -15.73
CA ALA A 69 5.13 -4.11 -15.96
C ALA A 69 5.72 -3.19 -17.03
N ILE A 70 6.99 -2.85 -16.86
CA ILE A 70 7.82 -2.17 -17.84
C ILE A 70 8.81 -3.19 -18.37
N CYS A 71 8.60 -3.60 -19.61
CA CYS A 71 9.41 -4.57 -20.30
C CYS A 71 10.52 -3.85 -21.05
N LYS A 72 11.75 -4.33 -20.92
CA LYS A 72 12.89 -3.90 -21.68
C LYS A 72 13.26 -5.00 -22.67
N SER A 73 13.23 -4.66 -23.95
CA SER A 73 13.69 -5.54 -25.02
C SER A 73 15.22 -5.64 -25.06
N ALA A 74 15.73 -6.65 -25.74
CA ALA A 74 17.17 -6.79 -26.00
C ALA A 74 17.75 -5.58 -26.76
N ALA A 75 16.94 -4.88 -27.56
CA ALA A 75 17.31 -3.63 -28.24
C ALA A 75 17.30 -2.40 -27.32
N GLY A 76 16.96 -2.56 -26.03
CA GLY A 76 16.91 -1.49 -25.05
C GLY A 76 15.62 -0.67 -25.04
N GLN A 77 14.64 -1.01 -25.89
CA GLN A 77 13.35 -0.31 -25.93
C GLN A 77 12.46 -0.72 -24.77
N TYR A 78 11.77 0.25 -24.19
CA TYR A 78 10.83 0.03 -23.09
C TYR A 78 9.39 -0.05 -23.60
N GLN A 79 8.63 -0.97 -23.01
CA GLN A 79 7.21 -1.17 -23.28
C GLN A 79 6.46 -1.21 -21.94
N TYR A 80 5.44 -0.37 -21.82
CA TYR A 80 4.48 -0.42 -20.74
C TYR A 80 3.45 -1.51 -21.02
N ARG A 81 3.16 -2.33 -20.03
CA ARG A 81 2.10 -3.35 -20.06
C ARG A 81 1.27 -3.23 -18.80
N GLY A 82 0.09 -2.65 -18.92
CA GLY A 82 -0.88 -2.49 -17.85
C GLY A 82 -2.04 -3.46 -18.00
N VAL A 83 -2.53 -3.98 -16.88
CA VAL A 83 -3.71 -4.84 -16.82
C VAL A 83 -4.59 -4.40 -15.68
N ARG A 84 -5.86 -4.19 -15.97
CA ARG A 84 -6.85 -3.85 -14.94
C ARG A 84 -7.32 -5.12 -14.24
N ILE A 85 -7.27 -5.14 -12.90
CA ILE A 85 -7.59 -6.33 -12.09
C ILE A 85 -9.09 -6.67 -12.19
N SER A 86 -9.95 -5.67 -12.33
CA SER A 86 -11.42 -5.85 -12.33
C SER A 86 -11.95 -6.68 -13.50
N ASP A 87 -11.35 -6.56 -14.68
CA ASP A 87 -11.88 -7.12 -15.93
C ASP A 87 -10.79 -7.67 -16.86
N GLY A 88 -9.52 -7.56 -16.48
CA GLY A 88 -8.41 -8.09 -17.24
C GLY A 88 -8.07 -7.30 -18.51
N ALA A 89 -8.67 -6.14 -18.75
CA ALA A 89 -8.32 -5.30 -19.90
C ALA A 89 -6.84 -4.96 -19.89
N LYS A 90 -6.21 -5.11 -21.06
CA LYS A 90 -4.77 -4.94 -21.25
C LYS A 90 -4.50 -3.66 -22.04
N LEU A 91 -3.44 -2.97 -21.66
CA LEU A 91 -2.92 -1.81 -22.37
C LEU A 91 -1.42 -2.02 -22.59
N ILE A 92 -0.99 -1.96 -23.85
CA ILE A 92 0.41 -2.14 -24.23
C ILE A 92 0.84 -0.91 -25.01
N LEU A 93 1.86 -0.21 -24.53
CA LEU A 93 2.32 1.06 -25.09
C LEU A 93 3.84 1.12 -25.12
N ALA A 94 4.40 1.92 -26.02
CA ALA A 94 5.79 2.32 -25.89
C ALA A 94 5.98 3.15 -24.62
N ALA A 95 7.08 2.90 -23.91
CA ALA A 95 7.41 3.61 -22.69
C ALA A 95 8.80 4.25 -22.79
N THR A 96 9.03 5.24 -21.94
CA THR A 96 10.29 5.94 -21.83
C THR A 96 10.68 6.01 -20.37
N ALA A 97 11.94 5.71 -20.04
CA ALA A 97 12.47 5.89 -18.70
C ALA A 97 12.77 7.37 -18.44
N ASP A 98 12.45 7.86 -17.24
CA ASP A 98 12.71 9.26 -16.84
C ASP A 98 14.10 9.48 -16.24
N GLY A 99 14.89 8.41 -16.07
CA GLY A 99 16.22 8.44 -15.44
C GLY A 99 16.21 8.52 -13.90
N SER A 100 15.06 8.73 -13.28
CA SER A 100 14.85 8.81 -11.82
C SER A 100 14.18 7.57 -11.24
N GLY A 101 14.03 6.50 -12.05
CA GLY A 101 13.37 5.26 -11.66
C GLY A 101 11.86 5.25 -11.95
N GLY A 102 11.34 6.25 -12.65
CA GLY A 102 10.00 6.27 -13.20
C GLY A 102 9.98 5.99 -14.70
N TYR A 103 8.79 5.64 -15.19
CA TYR A 103 8.56 5.32 -16.59
C TYR A 103 7.27 5.97 -17.06
N THR A 104 7.30 6.52 -18.25
CA THR A 104 6.16 7.24 -18.83
C THR A 104 5.74 6.57 -20.13
N ALA A 105 4.45 6.33 -20.28
CA ALA A 105 3.85 5.89 -21.54
C ALA A 105 2.66 6.79 -21.88
N THR A 106 2.42 7.05 -23.17
CA THR A 106 1.34 7.95 -23.60
C THR A 106 0.48 7.29 -24.67
N SER A 107 -0.84 7.44 -24.55
CA SER A 107 -1.83 7.01 -25.54
C SER A 107 -2.95 8.04 -25.60
N ASP A 108 -3.30 8.54 -26.79
CA ASP A 108 -4.50 9.37 -27.00
C ASP A 108 -4.63 10.57 -26.03
N GLY A 109 -3.50 11.20 -25.69
CA GLY A 109 -3.46 12.32 -24.73
C GLY A 109 -3.51 11.92 -23.24
N ILE A 110 -3.57 10.62 -22.94
CA ILE A 110 -3.44 10.05 -21.60
C ILE A 110 -2.00 9.62 -21.35
N THR A 111 -1.41 10.14 -20.28
CA THR A 111 -0.05 9.82 -19.83
C THR A 111 -0.12 8.94 -18.60
N TYR A 112 0.60 7.82 -18.65
CA TYR A 112 0.74 6.84 -17.58
C TYR A 112 2.16 6.94 -17.03
N THR A 113 2.29 7.42 -15.80
CA THR A 113 3.56 7.54 -15.10
C THR A 113 3.64 6.46 -14.03
N VAL A 114 4.54 5.51 -14.21
CA VAL A 114 4.82 4.42 -13.28
C VAL A 114 6.01 4.82 -12.41
N THR A 115 5.82 4.86 -11.10
CA THR A 115 6.89 5.06 -10.13
C THR A 115 6.82 3.99 -9.03
N ALA A 116 7.84 3.94 -8.17
CA ALA A 116 7.81 3.06 -7.01
C ALA A 116 6.68 3.37 -6.02
N LYS A 117 6.11 4.58 -6.06
CA LYS A 117 5.09 5.05 -5.11
C LYS A 117 3.68 4.91 -5.66
N SER A 118 3.49 5.23 -6.93
CA SER A 118 2.16 5.24 -7.56
C SER A 118 2.22 5.04 -9.07
N LEU A 119 1.11 4.55 -9.61
CA LEU A 119 0.73 4.68 -11.01
C LEU A 119 -0.15 5.92 -11.13
N ASP A 120 0.35 6.93 -11.83
CA ASP A 120 -0.37 8.17 -12.06
C ASP A 120 -0.86 8.23 -13.51
N ILE A 121 -2.15 8.51 -13.70
CA ILE A 121 -2.81 8.55 -14.99
C ILE A 121 -3.33 9.97 -15.19
N ARG A 122 -2.81 10.67 -16.20
CA ARG A 122 -3.15 12.06 -16.49
C ARG A 122 -3.74 12.22 -17.88
N ALA A 123 -4.75 13.06 -18.03
CA ALA A 123 -5.23 13.55 -19.31
C ALA A 123 -4.72 14.99 -19.48
N GLY A 124 -3.69 15.18 -20.30
CA GLY A 124 -2.99 16.48 -20.38
C GLY A 124 -2.47 16.94 -19.01
N SER A 125 -3.04 18.02 -18.48
CA SER A 125 -2.67 18.60 -17.17
C SER A 125 -3.49 18.09 -15.99
N GLN A 126 -4.56 17.32 -16.23
CA GLN A 126 -5.46 16.85 -15.18
C GLN A 126 -5.07 15.44 -14.74
N SER A 127 -4.91 15.21 -13.43
CA SER A 127 -4.81 13.85 -12.89
C SER A 127 -6.19 13.19 -12.95
N VAL A 128 -6.31 12.17 -13.80
CA VAL A 128 -7.53 11.36 -13.95
C VAL A 128 -7.62 10.36 -12.81
N ARG A 129 -6.49 9.76 -12.46
CA ARG A 129 -6.40 8.77 -11.41
C ARG A 129 -4.98 8.68 -10.88
N SER A 130 -4.84 8.59 -9.56
CA SER A 130 -3.56 8.25 -8.92
C SER A 130 -3.78 7.00 -8.08
N GLU A 131 -3.05 5.94 -8.40
CA GLU A 131 -3.18 4.65 -7.74
C GLU A 131 -1.89 4.35 -6.96
N PRO A 132 -1.94 4.21 -5.62
CA PRO A 132 -0.77 3.86 -4.84
C PRO A 132 -0.30 2.43 -5.17
N MET A 133 1.02 2.26 -5.24
CA MET A 133 1.62 0.93 -5.39
C MET A 133 1.51 0.18 -4.05
N THR A 134 0.89 -0.99 -4.08
CA THR A 134 0.90 -1.93 -2.95
C THR A 134 2.11 -2.85 -3.02
N PHE A 135 2.69 -3.01 -4.21
CA PHE A 135 3.90 -3.76 -4.45
C PHE A 135 4.64 -3.16 -5.65
N PHE A 136 5.96 -3.04 -5.54
CA PHE A 136 6.81 -2.56 -6.63
C PHE A 136 8.20 -3.20 -6.56
N ARG A 137 8.72 -3.59 -7.72
CA ARG A 137 10.10 -4.04 -7.89
C ARG A 137 10.69 -3.36 -9.12
N SER A 138 11.95 -2.95 -9.00
CA SER A 138 12.78 -2.46 -10.08
C SER A 138 14.21 -2.94 -9.89
N GLY A 139 15.02 -2.94 -10.95
CA GLY A 139 16.44 -3.32 -10.86
C GLY A 139 16.94 -4.35 -11.88
N GLY A 140 16.20 -4.60 -12.96
CA GLY A 140 16.59 -5.59 -13.97
C GLY A 140 16.26 -7.02 -13.56
N PRO A 141 16.76 -8.05 -14.29
CA PRO A 141 16.38 -9.43 -14.03
C PRO A 141 16.61 -9.75 -12.56
N LEU A 142 15.63 -10.36 -11.91
CA LEU A 142 15.79 -10.86 -10.56
C LEU A 142 17.06 -11.71 -10.56
N ALA A 143 18.11 -11.25 -9.87
CA ALA A 143 19.19 -12.13 -9.48
C ALA A 143 18.50 -13.32 -8.79
N GLY A 144 18.89 -14.55 -9.15
CA GLY A 144 18.30 -15.78 -8.61
C GLY A 144 18.24 -15.80 -7.08
N PRO A 145 17.59 -16.81 -6.46
CA PRO A 145 17.25 -16.83 -5.04
C PRO A 145 18.39 -16.24 -4.22
N ALA A 146 18.12 -15.11 -3.58
CA ALA A 146 19.12 -14.30 -2.91
C ALA A 146 19.96 -15.20 -2.00
N THR A 147 21.17 -15.55 -2.42
CA THR A 147 22.23 -15.85 -1.47
C THR A 147 22.38 -14.58 -0.67
N THR A 148 21.93 -14.64 0.57
CA THR A 148 22.00 -13.62 1.60
C THR A 148 23.26 -12.76 1.41
N PRO A 149 23.14 -11.47 1.06
CA PRO A 149 24.27 -10.57 1.19
C PRO A 149 24.69 -10.57 2.67
N PRO A 150 25.98 -10.74 3.01
CA PRO A 150 26.39 -10.53 4.39
C PRO A 150 25.97 -9.11 4.76
N ALA A 151 25.25 -8.98 5.87
CA ALA A 151 24.87 -7.71 6.45
C ALA A 151 26.14 -6.85 6.61
N GLN A 152 26.35 -5.91 5.69
CA GLN A 152 27.27 -4.81 5.94
C GLN A 152 26.55 -3.89 6.90
N ALA A 153 26.70 -4.22 8.19
CA ALA A 153 26.49 -3.31 9.28
C ALA A 153 27.45 -2.13 9.07
N THR A 154 26.96 -1.06 8.47
CA THR A 154 27.59 0.25 8.62
C THR A 154 27.39 0.67 10.06
N THR A 155 28.46 0.50 10.84
CA THR A 155 28.62 1.01 12.20
C THR A 155 28.40 2.53 12.20
N SER A 156 27.23 2.97 12.68
CA SER A 156 27.04 4.34 13.14
C SER A 156 27.47 4.39 14.61
N PRO A 157 28.43 5.25 15.03
CA PRO A 157 28.82 5.33 16.42
C PRO A 157 27.70 5.95 17.26
N ALA A 158 27.29 5.23 18.31
CA ALA A 158 26.43 5.74 19.37
C ALA A 158 27.22 6.68 20.30
N PRO A 159 26.74 7.90 20.61
CA PRO A 159 27.26 8.64 21.75
C PRO A 159 26.73 8.04 23.06
N ALA A 160 27.66 7.93 24.02
CA ALA A 160 27.45 7.37 25.34
C ALA A 160 26.43 8.13 26.19
N ALA A 161 25.75 7.37 27.04
CA ALA A 161 24.79 7.81 28.04
C ALA A 161 25.41 8.74 29.11
N ALA A 162 24.59 9.66 29.62
CA ALA A 162 24.79 10.31 30.92
C ALA A 162 23.52 10.12 31.79
N PRO A 163 23.64 10.14 33.13
CA PRO A 163 22.72 9.46 34.04
C PRO A 163 21.51 10.29 34.50
N MET A 164 20.60 9.58 35.17
CA MET A 164 19.30 9.95 35.73
C MET A 164 19.24 11.32 36.43
N GLY A 165 18.17 12.07 36.12
CA GLY A 165 17.62 13.16 36.92
C GLY A 165 16.14 12.92 37.22
N THR A 166 15.80 13.11 38.48
CA THR A 166 14.53 12.91 39.22
C THR A 166 13.25 13.43 38.53
N PRO A 167 12.06 12.83 38.77
CA PRO A 167 10.80 13.30 38.17
C PRO A 167 10.23 14.53 38.90
N PRO A 168 9.74 15.56 38.18
CA PRO A 168 8.75 16.48 38.71
C PRO A 168 7.31 15.97 38.49
N THR A 169 6.48 16.28 39.48
CA THR A 169 5.05 16.06 39.66
C THR A 169 4.15 16.67 38.57
N PRO A 170 2.87 16.25 38.48
CA PRO A 170 1.99 16.60 37.38
C PRO A 170 1.50 18.05 37.49
N VAL A 171 1.57 18.81 36.39
CA VAL A 171 0.86 20.08 36.25
C VAL A 171 -0.41 19.87 35.43
N THR A 172 -1.52 20.08 36.12
CA THR A 172 -2.87 20.26 35.60
C THR A 172 -2.93 21.44 34.61
N GLY A 173 -3.56 21.20 33.45
CA GLY A 173 -4.32 22.22 32.72
C GLY A 173 -3.64 22.93 31.56
N ALA A 174 -3.86 22.45 30.33
CA ALA A 174 -4.05 23.27 29.14
C ALA A 174 -4.64 22.43 27.98
N PRO A 175 -5.76 22.83 27.35
CA PRO A 175 -6.29 22.15 26.17
C PRO A 175 -5.33 22.23 24.98
N ALA A 176 -5.10 21.11 24.29
CA ALA A 176 -4.39 21.08 23.02
C ALA A 176 -5.20 21.82 21.93
N PRO A 177 -4.58 22.66 21.09
CA PRO A 177 -5.27 23.29 19.98
C PRO A 177 -5.61 22.25 18.91
N VAL A 178 -6.91 22.14 18.60
CA VAL A 178 -7.41 21.48 17.40
C VAL A 178 -6.92 22.25 16.16
N PRO A 179 -6.22 21.62 15.20
CA PRO A 179 -6.00 22.24 13.91
C PRO A 179 -7.32 22.23 13.14
N THR A 180 -8.10 23.31 13.25
CA THR A 180 -9.20 23.60 12.33
C THR A 180 -8.62 24.20 11.06
N THR A 181 -8.16 23.35 10.14
CA THR A 181 -8.02 23.75 8.74
C THR A 181 -9.42 24.15 8.23
N PRO A 182 -9.63 25.38 7.75
CA PRO A 182 -10.91 25.79 7.22
C PRO A 182 -11.32 24.90 6.04
N LEU A 183 -12.51 24.32 6.15
CA LEU A 183 -13.14 23.52 5.10
C LEU A 183 -13.35 24.41 3.87
N PRO A 184 -13.00 23.96 2.64
CA PRO A 184 -13.30 24.72 1.43
C PRO A 184 -14.81 24.94 1.27
N PRO A 185 -15.23 26.06 0.68
CA PRO A 185 -16.65 26.35 0.48
C PRO A 185 -17.32 25.23 -0.36
N PRO A 186 -18.57 24.85 -0.04
CA PRO A 186 -19.29 23.83 -0.77
C PRO A 186 -19.51 24.22 -2.24
N LEU A 187 -19.41 23.23 -3.13
CA LEU A 187 -19.71 23.37 -4.55
C LEU A 187 -21.21 23.70 -4.76
N PRO A 188 -21.58 24.50 -5.77
CA PRO A 188 -22.97 24.91 -6.05
C PRO A 188 -23.97 23.79 -6.38
N ALA A 189 -23.57 22.52 -6.38
CA ALA A 189 -24.42 21.39 -6.76
C ALA A 189 -25.30 20.87 -5.60
N GLU A 190 -25.05 21.29 -4.36
CA GLU A 190 -25.78 20.84 -3.16
C GLU A 190 -26.71 21.95 -2.61
N VAL A 191 -27.15 22.89 -3.45
CA VAL A 191 -28.27 23.80 -3.14
C VAL A 191 -29.56 23.11 -3.56
N GLY A 192 -30.40 22.83 -2.57
CA GLY A 192 -31.57 21.99 -2.65
C GLY A 192 -32.51 22.28 -3.82
N GLY A 193 -32.87 21.21 -4.53
CA GLY A 193 -34.12 21.14 -5.28
C GLY A 193 -35.31 21.02 -4.33
N THR A 194 -35.67 22.10 -3.63
CA THR A 194 -37.01 22.28 -3.08
C THR A 194 -37.81 23.10 -4.07
N ARG A 195 -38.47 22.41 -5.02
CA ARG A 195 -39.51 23.05 -5.83
C ARG A 195 -40.69 23.38 -4.92
N SER A 196 -40.75 24.64 -4.55
CA SER A 196 -41.90 25.30 -3.95
C SER A 196 -43.13 25.16 -4.83
N SER A 197 -44.26 24.96 -4.15
CA SER A 197 -45.64 25.01 -4.64
C SER A 197 -45.98 26.30 -5.39
N GLY A 198 -46.87 26.16 -6.38
CA GLY A 198 -48.00 27.07 -6.65
C GLY A 198 -47.74 28.35 -7.45
N HIS A 199 -48.27 28.38 -8.67
CA HIS A 199 -49.33 29.32 -9.09
C HIS A 199 -50.10 28.73 -10.28
#